data_AF-A0A9E1E0H3-F1
#
_entry.id   AF-A0A9E1E0H3-F1
#
_cell.length_a   1.000
_cell.length_b   1.000
_cell.length_c   1.000
_cell.angle_alpha   90.00
_cell.angle_beta   90.00
_cell.angle_gamma   90.00
#
_symmetry.space_group_name_H-M   'P 1'
#
loop_
_entity.id
_entity.type
_entity.pdbx_description
1 polymer ?
#
loop_
_entity_poly.entity_id
_entity_poly.type
_entity_poly.pdbx_seq_one_letter_code
_entity_poly.pdbx_strand_id
1 'polypeptide(L)'
;MFSIFRRKNSGGLEKAEVVEKPQTGQDPLEARLSRTRSHLAELFGMVRSSSRIDDALLEDIETTLLTADLGVAATTRIMDKLAEGIRAGVVKEPADVLPAVQAELYALVEPCEQFLALDPSKKPFVILMVGVNGVGKTTTIGKLARRYLDDGLNVMLAAGDTFRAAAVEQLKAWGERNGVPVMAQGQGADSAAVVFDAL
;
A
#
# COMPACT_ATOMS: atom_id res chain seq x y z
N MET A 1 -17.45 10.32 -5.00
CA MET A 1 -16.28 9.58 -5.55
C MET A 1 -15.55 10.55 -6.44
N PHE A 2 -14.41 11.03 -5.94
CA PHE A 2 -13.75 12.28 -6.30
C PHE A 2 -12.89 12.10 -7.56
N SER A 3 -13.51 12.27 -8.72
CA SER A 3 -12.82 12.45 -9.98
C SER A 3 -13.32 13.76 -10.57
N ILE A 4 -12.40 14.65 -10.94
CA ILE A 4 -12.75 15.90 -11.63
C ILE A 4 -13.37 15.59 -13.01
N PHE A 5 -13.12 14.40 -13.58
CA PHE A 5 -13.64 13.96 -14.87
C PHE A 5 -14.08 12.49 -14.84
N ARG A 6 -15.35 12.23 -14.50
CA ARG A 6 -15.89 10.86 -14.50
C ARG A 6 -16.38 10.44 -15.89
N ARG A 7 -15.88 9.31 -16.39
CA ARG A 7 -16.62 8.41 -17.32
C ARG A 7 -16.94 7.10 -16.59
N LYS A 8 -18.17 6.62 -16.74
CA LYS A 8 -18.71 5.42 -16.10
C LYS A 8 -18.49 4.23 -17.03
N ASN A 9 -18.06 3.07 -16.52
CA ASN A 9 -18.65 1.79 -16.91
C ASN A 9 -18.34 0.64 -15.94
N SER A 10 -19.31 -0.26 -15.89
CA SER A 10 -19.63 -1.28 -14.90
C SER A 10 -19.02 -2.66 -15.18
N GLY A 11 -18.60 -3.36 -14.12
CA GLY A 11 -18.32 -4.80 -14.10
C GLY A 11 -17.99 -5.22 -12.66
N GLY A 12 -18.81 -6.09 -12.06
CA GLY A 12 -18.96 -6.22 -10.60
C GLY A 12 -17.73 -6.67 -9.81
N LEU A 13 -17.56 -6.07 -8.63
CA LEU A 13 -16.68 -6.47 -7.54
C LEU A 13 -17.55 -6.60 -6.28
N GLU A 14 -17.47 -7.75 -5.60
CA GLU A 14 -18.09 -7.92 -4.28
C GLU A 14 -17.44 -6.95 -3.28
N LYS A 15 -18.27 -6.27 -2.49
CA LYS A 15 -17.79 -5.36 -1.46
C LYS A 15 -17.17 -6.18 -0.33
N ALA A 16 -15.86 -6.08 -0.14
CA ALA A 16 -15.28 -6.37 1.17
C ALA A 16 -15.87 -5.35 2.15
N GLU A 17 -16.68 -5.81 3.10
CA GLU A 17 -17.16 -4.94 4.18
C GLU A 17 -15.95 -4.51 5.01
N VAL A 18 -15.58 -3.24 4.86
CA VAL A 18 -14.63 -2.60 5.75
C VAL A 18 -15.30 -2.50 7.11
N VAL A 19 -14.94 -3.42 8.01
CA VAL A 19 -15.30 -3.31 9.42
C VAL A 19 -14.58 -2.09 9.96
N GLU A 20 -15.25 -0.93 9.98
CA GLU A 20 -14.79 0.25 10.69
C GLU A 20 -14.74 -0.11 12.18
N LYS A 21 -13.54 -0.42 12.67
CA LYS A 21 -13.33 -0.50 14.12
C LYS A 21 -13.52 0.91 14.66
N PRO A 22 -14.43 1.14 15.63
CA PRO A 22 -14.56 2.42 16.28
C PRO A 22 -13.22 2.73 16.97
N GLN A 23 -12.50 3.72 16.46
CA GLN A 23 -11.25 4.17 17.07
C GLN A 23 -11.50 5.47 17.81
N THR A 24 -11.40 5.43 19.13
CA THR A 24 -11.21 6.63 19.96
C THR A 24 -9.74 7.01 19.92
N GLY A 25 -9.42 8.18 19.34
CA GLY A 25 -8.05 8.71 19.24
C GLY A 25 -7.59 8.93 17.79
N GLN A 26 -6.33 9.33 17.62
CA GLN A 26 -5.74 9.49 16.29
C GLN A 26 -5.54 8.11 15.63
N ASP A 27 -5.94 7.98 14.37
CA ASP A 27 -5.77 6.74 13.60
C ASP A 27 -4.28 6.30 13.62
N PRO A 28 -3.94 5.05 13.99
CA PRO A 28 -2.58 4.54 13.95
C PRO A 28 -1.89 4.71 12.59
N LEU A 29 -2.65 4.70 11.49
CA LEU A 29 -2.15 4.99 10.15
C LEU A 29 -1.74 6.46 10.02
N GLU A 30 -2.55 7.40 10.49
CA GLU A 30 -2.19 8.83 10.50
C GLU A 30 -0.92 9.08 11.32
N ALA A 31 -0.79 8.43 12.48
CA ALA A 31 0.40 8.55 13.31
C ALA A 31 1.65 8.03 12.59
N ARG A 32 1.53 6.88 11.90
CA ARG A 32 2.63 6.27 11.12
C ARG A 32 3.01 7.09 9.89
N LEU A 33 2.04 7.77 9.27
CA LEU A 33 2.25 8.63 8.10
C LEU A 33 2.63 10.06 8.47
N SER A 34 2.82 10.38 9.75
CA SER A 34 3.12 11.74 10.23
C SER A 34 4.31 12.39 9.51
N ARG A 35 5.40 11.65 9.26
CA ARG A 35 6.57 12.18 8.54
C ARG A 35 6.26 12.53 7.08
N THR A 36 5.62 11.62 6.35
CA THR A 36 5.19 11.88 4.96
C THR A 36 4.22 13.05 4.90
N ARG A 37 3.28 13.12 5.86
CA ARG A 37 2.33 14.24 5.97
C ARG A 37 3.06 15.56 6.22
N SER A 38 4.11 15.58 7.03
CA SER A 38 4.90 16.79 7.27
C SER A 38 5.60 17.27 6.00
N HIS A 39 6.16 16.38 5.17
CA HIS A 39 6.76 16.77 3.90
C HIS A 39 5.70 17.31 2.93
N LEU A 40 4.54 16.66 2.84
CA LEU A 40 3.44 17.15 2.01
C LEU A 40 2.79 18.42 2.59
N ALA A 41 2.93 18.71 3.88
CA ALA A 41 2.43 19.94 4.50
C ALA A 41 3.09 21.20 3.94
N GLU A 42 4.30 21.09 3.39
CA GLU A 42 4.99 22.19 2.70
C GLU A 42 4.19 22.67 1.48
N LEU A 43 3.57 21.76 0.72
CA LEU A 43 2.62 22.10 -0.35
C LEU A 43 1.48 22.96 0.18
N PHE A 44 0.96 22.67 1.37
CA PHE A 44 -0.10 23.46 1.98
C PHE A 44 0.36 24.85 2.39
N GLY A 45 1.60 25.00 2.83
CA GLY A 45 2.20 26.30 3.11
C GLY A 45 2.28 27.16 1.87
N MET A 46 2.88 26.62 0.80
CA MET A 46 3.09 27.33 -0.46
C MET A 46 1.77 27.75 -1.12
N VAL A 47 0.81 26.83 -1.20
CA VAL A 47 -0.52 27.11 -1.75
C VAL A 47 -1.26 28.18 -0.95
N ARG A 48 -1.09 28.24 0.37
CA ARG A 48 -1.73 29.27 1.21
C ARG A 48 -1.07 30.64 1.13
N SER A 49 0.24 30.68 0.86
CA SER A 49 0.99 31.93 0.70
C SER A 49 0.85 32.54 -0.70
N SER A 50 0.52 31.73 -1.69
CA SER A 50 0.37 32.18 -3.07
C SER A 50 -0.93 32.94 -3.29
N SER A 51 -0.84 34.04 -4.03
CA SER A 51 -1.99 34.89 -4.38
C SER A 51 -2.63 34.53 -5.72
N ARG A 52 -1.92 33.74 -6.54
CA ARG A 52 -2.36 33.26 -7.86
C ARG A 52 -1.65 31.96 -8.19
N ILE A 53 -2.14 31.28 -9.22
CA ILE A 53 -1.48 30.12 -9.81
C ILE A 53 -0.57 30.62 -10.92
N ASP A 54 0.74 30.67 -10.67
CA ASP A 54 1.76 31.00 -11.66
C ASP A 54 2.78 29.87 -11.80
N ASP A 55 3.66 30.00 -12.81
CA ASP A 55 4.64 28.96 -13.14
C ASP A 55 5.56 28.62 -11.97
N ALA A 56 5.88 29.61 -11.12
CA ALA A 56 6.68 29.40 -9.92
C ALA A 56 5.97 28.48 -8.92
N LEU A 57 4.69 28.70 -8.64
CA LEU A 57 3.92 27.80 -7.78
C LEU A 57 3.85 26.38 -8.36
N LEU A 58 3.69 26.24 -9.68
CA LEU A 58 3.63 24.93 -10.33
C LEU A 58 4.97 24.18 -10.24
N GLU A 59 6.09 24.88 -10.42
CA GLU A 59 7.45 24.32 -10.27
C GLU A 59 7.73 23.87 -8.83
N ASP A 60 7.30 24.65 -7.84
CA ASP A 60 7.43 24.31 -6.43
C ASP A 60 6.62 23.06 -6.07
N ILE A 61 5.42 22.93 -6.64
CA ILE A 61 4.57 21.74 -6.47
C ILE A 61 5.24 20.51 -7.08
N GLU A 62 5.71 20.61 -8.32
CA GLU A 62 6.41 19.51 -9.01
C GLU A 62 7.64 19.06 -8.19
N THR A 63 8.46 20.01 -7.75
CA THR A 63 9.65 19.74 -6.94
C THR A 63 9.27 19.00 -5.66
N THR A 64 8.22 19.43 -4.98
CA THR A 64 7.79 18.79 -3.72
C THR A 64 7.24 17.39 -3.93
N LEU A 65 6.51 17.15 -5.03
CA LEU A 65 6.03 15.81 -5.38
C LEU A 65 7.21 14.87 -5.68
N LEU A 66 8.24 15.36 -6.38
CA LEU A 66 9.45 14.57 -6.65
C LEU A 66 10.25 14.26 -5.38
N THR A 67 10.47 15.25 -4.50
CA THR A 67 11.21 15.05 -3.25
C THR A 67 10.45 14.21 -2.22
N ALA A 68 9.13 14.08 -2.38
CA ALA A 68 8.28 13.17 -1.60
C ALA A 68 8.24 11.73 -2.13
N ASP A 69 9.17 11.34 -3.02
CA ASP A 69 9.32 9.98 -3.58
C ASP A 69 8.15 9.49 -4.46
N LEU A 70 7.37 10.39 -5.07
CA LEU A 70 6.31 9.96 -6.02
C LEU A 70 6.89 9.47 -7.36
N GLY A 71 8.11 9.89 -7.69
CA GLY A 71 8.78 9.59 -8.96
C GLY A 71 8.26 10.42 -10.13
N VAL A 72 9.03 10.40 -11.22
CA VAL A 72 8.82 11.28 -12.39
C VAL A 72 7.47 11.00 -13.05
N ALA A 73 7.17 9.74 -13.36
CA ALA A 73 5.98 9.39 -14.13
C ALA A 73 4.66 9.79 -13.44
N ALA A 74 4.56 9.57 -12.11
CA ALA A 74 3.38 9.96 -11.35
C ALA A 74 3.28 11.49 -11.23
N THR A 75 4.41 12.16 -10.96
CA THR A 75 4.47 13.61 -10.85
C THR A 75 4.07 14.30 -12.15
N THR A 76 4.66 13.92 -13.29
CA THR A 76 4.32 14.47 -14.60
C THR A 76 2.82 14.32 -14.89
N ARG A 77 2.25 13.13 -14.62
CA ARG A 77 0.80 12.93 -14.81
C ARG A 77 -0.04 13.86 -13.94
N ILE A 78 0.34 14.07 -12.68
CA ILE A 78 -0.37 14.99 -11.77
C ILE A 78 -0.28 16.43 -12.30
N MET A 79 0.91 16.87 -12.71
CA MET A 79 1.14 18.22 -13.25
C MET A 79 0.38 18.46 -14.56
N ASP A 80 0.36 17.49 -15.47
CA ASP A 80 -0.42 17.57 -16.71
C ASP A 80 -1.92 17.73 -16.43
N LYS A 81 -2.44 16.95 -15.49
CA LYS A 81 -3.85 17.00 -15.08
C LYS A 81 -4.22 18.29 -14.37
N LEU A 82 -3.31 18.80 -13.54
CA LEU A 82 -3.46 20.12 -12.92
C LEU A 82 -3.51 21.23 -14.00
N ALA A 83 -2.60 21.19 -14.96
CA ALA A 83 -2.57 22.15 -16.07
C ALA A 83 -3.82 22.05 -16.97
N GLU A 84 -4.35 20.85 -17.22
CA GLU A 84 -5.64 20.65 -17.87
C GLU A 84 -6.79 21.29 -17.07
N GLY A 85 -6.82 21.08 -15.74
CA GLY A 85 -7.81 21.65 -14.85
C GLY A 85 -7.79 23.18 -14.82
N ILE A 86 -6.61 23.78 -14.89
CA ILE A 86 -6.42 25.25 -15.01
C ILE A 86 -6.95 25.73 -16.35
N ARG A 87 -6.55 25.11 -17.48
CA ARG A 87 -7.03 25.49 -18.82
C ARG A 87 -8.54 25.34 -18.98
N ALA A 88 -9.13 24.33 -18.36
CA ALA A 88 -10.57 24.10 -18.35
C ALA A 88 -11.34 25.05 -17.41
N GLY A 89 -10.64 25.87 -16.63
CA GLY A 89 -11.25 26.79 -15.66
C GLY A 89 -11.89 26.08 -14.47
N VAL A 90 -11.46 24.85 -14.15
CA VAL A 90 -11.91 24.10 -12.96
C VAL A 90 -11.06 24.48 -11.74
N VAL A 91 -9.76 24.68 -11.94
CA VAL A 91 -8.81 25.15 -10.93
C VAL A 91 -8.56 26.63 -11.21
N LYS A 92 -9.05 27.52 -10.34
CA LYS A 92 -9.01 28.98 -10.59
C LYS A 92 -8.14 29.70 -9.57
N GLU A 93 -8.25 29.30 -8.32
CA GLU A 93 -7.56 29.93 -7.20
C GLU A 93 -6.51 28.97 -6.62
N PRO A 94 -5.44 29.47 -5.97
CA PRO A 94 -4.46 28.63 -5.31
C PRO A 94 -5.09 27.57 -4.40
N ALA A 95 -6.17 27.91 -3.68
CA ALA A 95 -6.89 26.99 -2.81
C ALA A 95 -7.47 25.74 -3.52
N ASP A 96 -7.69 25.80 -4.84
CA ASP A 96 -8.21 24.69 -5.65
C ASP A 96 -7.12 23.66 -6.01
N VAL A 97 -5.84 24.05 -5.91
CA VAL A 97 -4.71 23.24 -6.36
C VAL A 97 -4.55 21.96 -5.55
N LEU A 98 -4.61 22.05 -4.22
CA LEU A 98 -4.46 20.88 -3.35
C LEU A 98 -5.57 19.85 -3.55
N PRO A 99 -6.87 20.22 -3.56
CA PRO A 99 -7.93 19.30 -3.94
C PRO A 99 -7.71 18.64 -5.30
N ALA A 100 -7.20 19.39 -6.29
CA ALA A 100 -6.93 18.84 -7.61
C ALA A 100 -5.80 17.80 -7.59
N VAL A 101 -4.68 18.10 -6.92
CA VAL A 101 -3.57 17.14 -6.73
C VAL A 101 -4.04 15.91 -5.97
N GLN A 102 -4.83 16.07 -4.91
CA GLN A 102 -5.39 14.94 -4.15
C GLN A 102 -6.31 14.05 -4.99
N ALA A 103 -7.16 14.65 -5.84
CA ALA A 103 -8.04 13.90 -6.72
C ALA A 103 -7.23 13.05 -7.73
N GLU A 104 -6.14 13.59 -8.27
CA GLU A 104 -5.27 12.85 -9.19
C GLU A 104 -4.45 11.76 -8.49
N LEU A 105 -3.97 12.01 -7.27
CA LEU A 105 -3.36 10.97 -6.44
C LEU A 105 -4.33 9.82 -6.16
N TYR A 106 -5.59 10.13 -5.86
CA TYR A 106 -6.62 9.11 -5.66
C TYR A 106 -6.88 8.33 -6.95
N ALA A 107 -7.00 9.00 -8.09
CA ALA A 107 -7.19 8.37 -9.39
C ALA A 107 -6.01 7.49 -9.84
N LEU A 108 -4.81 7.71 -9.29
CA LEU A 108 -3.65 6.84 -9.49
C LEU A 108 -3.73 5.56 -8.66
N VAL A 109 -4.24 5.64 -7.42
CA VAL A 109 -4.24 4.53 -6.46
C VAL A 109 -5.51 3.67 -6.57
N GLU A 110 -6.67 4.27 -6.86
CA GLU A 110 -7.98 3.59 -6.93
C GLU A 110 -7.96 2.32 -7.82
N PRO A 111 -7.34 2.31 -9.02
CA PRO A 111 -7.31 1.09 -9.85
C PRO A 111 -6.46 -0.06 -9.26
N CYS A 112 -5.57 0.26 -8.32
CA CYS A 112 -4.69 -0.69 -7.65
C CYS A 112 -5.31 -1.24 -6.35
N GLU A 113 -6.45 -0.72 -5.93
CA GLU A 113 -7.13 -1.16 -4.71
C GLU A 113 -7.79 -2.53 -4.93
N GLN A 114 -7.10 -3.57 -4.47
CA GLN A 114 -7.62 -4.94 -4.49
C GLN A 114 -7.38 -5.61 -3.14
N PHE A 115 -8.47 -6.03 -2.50
CA PHE A 115 -8.39 -6.80 -1.27
C PHE A 115 -7.97 -8.24 -1.60
N LEU A 116 -7.09 -8.80 -0.78
CA LEU A 116 -6.76 -10.22 -0.84
C LEU A 116 -7.95 -11.04 -0.31
N ALA A 117 -8.82 -11.46 -1.21
CA ALA A 117 -9.95 -12.34 -0.92
C ALA A 117 -9.48 -13.81 -0.94
N LEU A 118 -9.61 -14.48 0.20
CA LEU A 118 -9.31 -15.90 0.31
C LEU A 118 -10.51 -16.70 -0.20
N ASP A 119 -10.31 -17.48 -1.25
CA ASP A 119 -11.35 -18.36 -1.81
C ASP A 119 -11.57 -19.57 -0.87
N PRO A 120 -12.73 -19.68 -0.19
CA PRO A 120 -12.96 -20.75 0.78
C PRO A 120 -13.11 -22.12 0.14
N SER A 121 -13.30 -22.20 -1.18
CA SER A 121 -13.36 -23.47 -1.92
C SER A 121 -11.97 -24.08 -2.17
N LYS A 122 -10.90 -23.30 -2.07
CA LYS A 122 -9.51 -23.74 -2.26
C LYS A 122 -8.86 -23.97 -0.90
N LYS A 123 -8.72 -25.25 -0.52
CA LYS A 123 -8.08 -25.66 0.74
C LYS A 123 -6.92 -26.63 0.45
N PRO A 124 -5.67 -26.29 0.82
CA PRO A 124 -5.24 -25.02 1.42
C PRO A 124 -5.27 -23.86 0.40
N PHE A 125 -5.47 -22.62 0.89
CA PHE A 125 -5.21 -21.41 0.10
C PHE A 125 -3.73 -21.05 0.27
N VAL A 126 -2.98 -20.99 -0.84
CA VAL A 126 -1.51 -20.85 -0.80
C VAL A 126 -1.11 -19.40 -1.10
N ILE A 127 -0.37 -18.78 -0.20
CA ILE A 127 0.24 -17.45 -0.39
C ILE A 127 1.75 -17.62 -0.54
N LEU A 128 2.26 -17.42 -1.76
CA LEU A 128 3.70 -17.42 -2.02
C LEU A 128 4.28 -16.02 -1.82
N MET A 129 5.20 -15.89 -0.86
CA MET A 129 5.83 -14.62 -0.51
C MET A 129 7.15 -14.45 -1.24
N VAL A 130 7.24 -13.44 -2.11
CA VAL A 130 8.41 -13.13 -2.93
C VAL A 130 8.96 -11.73 -2.65
N GLY A 131 10.25 -11.51 -2.94
CA GLY A 131 10.90 -10.20 -2.81
C GLY A 131 12.34 -10.30 -2.33
N VAL A 132 13.06 -9.17 -2.35
CA VAL A 132 14.48 -9.11 -1.97
C VAL A 132 14.70 -9.19 -0.45
N ASN A 133 15.94 -9.39 -0.01
CA ASN A 133 16.27 -9.45 1.41
C ASN A 133 16.07 -8.09 2.09
N GLY A 134 15.65 -8.08 3.36
CA GLY A 134 15.54 -6.85 4.16
C GLY A 134 14.21 -6.09 4.05
N VAL A 135 13.37 -6.33 3.04
CA VAL A 135 12.07 -5.62 2.85
C VAL A 135 10.96 -6.04 3.83
N GLY A 136 11.26 -6.91 4.79
CA GLY A 136 10.32 -7.31 5.83
C GLY A 136 9.45 -8.56 5.54
N LYS A 137 9.75 -9.36 4.51
CA LYS A 137 8.97 -10.57 4.12
C LYS A 137 8.57 -11.47 5.30
N THR A 138 9.54 -11.95 6.08
CA THR A 138 9.30 -12.85 7.23
C THR A 138 8.45 -12.19 8.31
N THR A 139 8.63 -10.88 8.51
CA THR A 139 7.81 -10.11 9.45
C THR A 139 6.37 -9.98 8.95
N THR A 140 6.18 -9.77 7.65
CA THR A 140 4.86 -9.71 7.03
C THR A 140 4.17 -11.08 7.09
N ILE A 141 4.90 -12.19 6.87
CA ILE A 141 4.36 -13.55 7.04
C ILE A 141 3.81 -13.74 8.45
N GLY A 142 4.59 -13.40 9.48
CA GLY A 142 4.14 -13.54 10.87
C GLY A 142 2.93 -12.67 11.22
N LYS A 143 2.83 -11.45 10.67
CA LYS A 143 1.67 -10.56 10.83
C LYS A 143 0.42 -11.11 10.11
N LEU A 144 0.58 -11.64 8.90
CA LEU A 144 -0.51 -12.27 8.15
C LEU A 144 -1.00 -13.53 8.86
N ALA A 145 -0.09 -14.37 9.37
CA ALA A 145 -0.43 -15.53 10.17
C ALA A 145 -1.28 -15.15 11.38
N ARG A 146 -0.85 -14.12 12.14
CA ARG A 146 -1.62 -13.62 13.27
C ARG A 146 -3.01 -13.13 12.85
N ARG A 147 -3.09 -12.33 11.78
CA ARG A 147 -4.35 -11.80 11.26
C ARG A 147 -5.32 -12.92 10.90
N TYR A 148 -4.88 -13.94 10.16
CA TYR A 148 -5.76 -15.01 9.73
C TYR A 148 -6.18 -15.94 10.87
N LEU A 149 -5.32 -16.13 11.89
CA LEU A 149 -5.74 -16.79 13.14
C LEU A 149 -6.80 -15.98 13.87
N ASP A 150 -6.65 -14.65 13.95
CA ASP A 150 -7.64 -13.75 14.57
C ASP A 150 -8.97 -13.76 13.77
N ASP A 151 -8.92 -14.01 12.46
CA ASP A 151 -10.09 -14.24 11.59
C ASP A 151 -10.66 -15.67 11.71
N GLY A 152 -10.10 -16.52 12.59
CA GLY A 152 -10.57 -17.88 12.87
C GLY A 152 -10.12 -18.96 11.89
N LEU A 153 -9.13 -18.68 11.04
CA LEU A 153 -8.62 -19.63 10.04
C LEU A 153 -7.48 -20.48 10.61
N ASN A 154 -7.33 -21.69 10.09
CA ASN A 154 -6.16 -22.53 10.33
C ASN A 154 -5.02 -22.08 9.40
N VAL A 155 -3.84 -21.88 9.98
CA VAL A 155 -2.65 -21.42 9.25
C VAL A 155 -1.54 -22.45 9.42
N MET A 156 -0.69 -22.58 8.39
CA MET A 156 0.60 -23.26 8.44
C MET A 156 1.62 -22.43 7.68
N LEU A 157 2.89 -22.46 8.10
CA LEU A 157 3.98 -21.77 7.43
C LEU A 157 4.93 -22.77 6.76
N ALA A 158 5.48 -22.41 5.61
CA ALA A 158 6.50 -23.21 4.91
C ALA A 158 7.79 -22.39 4.74
N ALA A 159 8.92 -22.95 5.19
CA ALA A 159 10.22 -22.30 5.19
C ALA A 159 10.94 -22.45 3.84
N GLY A 160 10.40 -21.80 2.81
CA GLY A 160 10.95 -21.87 1.44
C GLY A 160 12.28 -21.11 1.23
N ASP A 161 12.70 -20.22 2.14
CA ASP A 161 14.04 -19.57 2.11
C ASP A 161 15.08 -20.52 2.72
N THR A 162 15.36 -21.62 2.03
CA THR A 162 16.22 -22.73 2.52
C THR A 162 17.71 -22.41 2.47
N PHE A 163 18.12 -21.40 1.69
CA PHE A 163 19.50 -20.98 1.57
C PHE A 163 19.99 -20.26 2.84
N ARG A 164 19.12 -19.45 3.46
CA ARG A 164 19.44 -18.64 4.63
C ARG A 164 18.94 -19.32 5.90
N ALA A 165 19.83 -20.00 6.62
CA ALA A 165 19.49 -20.64 7.91
C ALA A 165 18.78 -19.68 8.88
N ALA A 166 19.25 -18.43 8.98
CA ALA A 166 18.60 -17.41 9.82
C ALA A 166 17.16 -17.09 9.40
N ALA A 167 16.80 -17.21 8.12
CA ALA A 167 15.43 -17.00 7.65
C ALA A 167 14.50 -18.12 8.10
N VAL A 168 14.98 -19.37 8.05
CA VAL A 168 14.26 -20.54 8.56
C VAL A 168 14.01 -20.41 10.06
N GLU A 169 15.06 -20.10 10.85
CA GLU A 169 14.92 -19.93 12.31
C GLU A 169 14.02 -18.75 12.68
N GLN A 170 14.11 -17.64 11.95
CA GLN A 170 13.20 -16.51 12.15
C GLN A 170 11.74 -16.89 11.86
N LEU A 171 11.49 -17.69 10.83
CA LEU A 171 10.13 -18.14 10.52
C LEU A 171 9.61 -19.12 11.58
N LYS A 172 10.44 -20.03 12.09
CA LYS A 172 10.10 -20.92 13.20
C LYS A 172 9.72 -20.12 14.46
N ALA A 173 10.49 -19.11 14.82
CA ALA A 173 10.19 -18.24 15.96
C ALA A 173 8.84 -17.50 15.79
N TRP A 174 8.50 -17.08 14.57
CA TRP A 174 7.18 -16.51 14.27
C TRP A 174 6.06 -17.55 14.33
N GLY A 175 6.32 -18.79 13.92
CA GLY A 175 5.39 -19.90 14.07
C GLY A 175 5.09 -20.18 15.54
N GLU A 176 6.14 -20.34 16.35
CA GLU A 176 6.04 -20.54 17.80
C GLU A 176 5.27 -19.40 18.48
N ARG A 177 5.61 -18.14 18.17
CA ARG A 177 4.92 -16.96 18.72
C ARG A 177 3.42 -16.94 18.42
N ASN A 178 3.00 -17.48 17.28
CA ASN A 178 1.61 -17.52 16.86
C ASN A 178 0.92 -18.87 17.14
N GLY A 179 1.63 -19.88 17.64
CA GLY A 179 1.11 -21.24 17.78
C GLY A 179 0.80 -21.92 16.44
N VAL A 180 1.57 -21.62 15.39
CA VAL A 180 1.35 -22.11 14.01
C VAL A 180 2.43 -23.13 13.63
N PRO A 181 2.07 -24.28 13.03
CA PRO A 181 3.05 -25.24 12.54
C PRO A 181 3.92 -24.64 11.44
N VAL A 182 5.22 -24.96 11.46
CA VAL A 182 6.19 -24.54 10.44
C VAL A 182 6.84 -25.76 9.81
N MET A 183 6.58 -25.95 8.52
CA MET A 183 7.26 -26.95 7.70
C MET A 183 8.61 -26.39 7.26
N ALA A 184 9.68 -27.08 7.63
CA ALA A 184 11.06 -26.72 7.28
C ALA A 184 11.90 -27.98 7.13
N GLN A 185 12.81 -27.96 6.17
CA GLN A 185 13.87 -28.97 6.03
C GLN A 185 15.22 -28.35 6.46
N GLY A 186 16.30 -29.12 6.33
CA GLY A 186 17.67 -28.67 6.65
C GLY A 186 18.14 -27.50 5.77
N GLN A 187 19.20 -26.81 6.20
CA GLN A 187 19.82 -25.76 5.39
C GLN A 187 20.31 -26.31 4.04
N GLY A 188 20.04 -25.59 2.96
CA GLY A 188 20.40 -26.00 1.61
C GLY A 188 19.48 -27.08 1.00
N ALA A 189 18.38 -27.42 1.67
CA ALA A 189 17.33 -28.26 1.11
C ALA A 189 16.69 -27.60 -0.13
N ASP A 190 16.14 -28.44 -1.01
CA ASP A 190 15.38 -27.95 -2.15
C ASP A 190 14.11 -27.23 -1.68
N SER A 191 13.99 -25.95 -2.03
CA SER A 191 12.84 -25.12 -1.69
C SER A 191 11.52 -25.68 -2.24
N ALA A 192 11.54 -26.33 -3.42
CA ALA A 192 10.35 -26.92 -4.00
C ALA A 192 9.89 -28.14 -3.18
N ALA A 193 10.82 -28.98 -2.73
CA ALA A 193 10.53 -30.08 -1.82
C ALA A 193 9.90 -29.59 -0.49
N VAL A 194 10.42 -28.52 0.13
CA VAL A 194 9.83 -27.96 1.36
C VAL A 194 8.39 -27.49 1.14
N VAL A 195 8.12 -26.83 0.00
CA VAL A 195 6.76 -26.38 -0.32
C VAL A 195 5.86 -27.57 -0.64
N PHE A 196 6.36 -28.58 -1.34
CA PHE A 196 5.61 -29.80 -1.65
C PHE A 196 5.18 -30.55 -0.38
N ASP A 197 6.09 -30.71 0.59
CA ASP A 197 5.76 -31.35 1.87
C ASP A 197 4.76 -30.54 2.72
N ALA A 198 4.57 -29.26 2.39
CA ALA A 198 3.64 -28.36 3.07
C ALA A 198 2.25 -28.27 2.40
N LEU A 199 2.03 -28.90 1.25
CA LEU A 199 0.75 -28.92 0.54
C LEU A 199 -0.02 -30.21 0.84
#